data_AF-A0A6M2C388-F1
#
_entry.id   AF-A0A6M2C388-F1
#
_cell.length_a   1.000
_cell.length_b   1.000
_cell.length_c   1.000
_cell.angle_alpha   90.00
_cell.angle_beta   90.00
_cell.angle_gamma   90.00
#
_symmetry.space_group_name_H-M   'P 1'
#
loop_
_entity.id
_entity.type
_entity.pdbx_description
1 polymer ?
#
loop_
_entity_poly.entity_id
_entity_poly.type
_entity_poly.pdbx_seq_one_letter_code
_entity_poly.pdbx_strand_id
1 'polypeptide(L)'
;MTNKESLSLDVITPEFKPTFYFDYIYFRITKAYFKWDGRTVATAIIAIMMTQILIIINLAVLISKLFYTREEINSYLSLSKTTIIITSFIILIYNYRKYNGTYNRLRSYWKNESKNERISKGILVILSLIIPWILLISFGTLFKSDAYWNMLNR
;
A
#
# COMPACT_ATOMS: atom_id res chain seq x y z
N MET A 1 -16.75 53.60 -8.73
CA MET A 1 -17.21 52.42 -9.50
C MET A 1 -16.04 51.91 -10.32
N THR A 2 -15.30 50.93 -9.81
CA THR A 2 -14.22 50.25 -10.54
C THR A 2 -14.32 48.78 -10.22
N ASN A 3 -14.93 48.07 -11.17
CA ASN A 3 -15.07 46.63 -11.25
C ASN A 3 -13.67 46.05 -11.47
N LYS A 4 -12.98 45.68 -10.40
CA LYS A 4 -11.66 45.04 -10.44
C LYS A 4 -11.79 43.64 -9.85
N GLU A 5 -11.28 42.66 -10.61
CA GLU A 5 -10.76 41.38 -10.12
C GLU A 5 -11.76 40.22 -9.90
N SER A 6 -12.74 40.06 -10.80
CA SER A 6 -13.34 38.73 -11.04
C SER A 6 -12.63 37.92 -12.15
N LEU A 7 -11.39 38.28 -12.47
CA LEU A 7 -10.45 37.42 -13.19
C LEU A 7 -9.80 36.50 -12.15
N SER A 8 -10.62 35.69 -11.49
CA SER A 8 -10.12 34.51 -10.79
C SER A 8 -9.56 33.61 -11.87
N LEU A 9 -8.26 33.72 -12.08
CA LEU A 9 -7.42 32.79 -12.80
C LEU A 9 -8.06 31.40 -12.74
N ASP A 10 -8.69 31.01 -13.85
CA ASP A 10 -8.78 29.62 -14.23
C ASP A 10 -7.32 29.18 -14.47
N VAL A 11 -6.55 29.09 -13.38
CA VAL A 11 -5.30 28.37 -13.36
C VAL A 11 -5.77 26.99 -13.76
N ILE A 12 -5.46 26.62 -15.00
CA ILE A 12 -5.60 25.29 -15.54
C ILE A 12 -4.74 24.42 -14.64
N THR A 13 -5.29 24.03 -13.49
CA THR A 13 -4.63 23.10 -12.59
C THR A 13 -4.53 21.83 -13.43
N PRO A 14 -3.33 21.28 -13.63
CA PRO A 14 -3.15 20.09 -14.44
C PRO A 14 -4.18 19.06 -13.99
N GLU A 15 -4.93 18.50 -14.94
CA GLU A 15 -6.06 17.63 -14.69
C GLU A 15 -5.62 16.54 -13.69
N PHE A 16 -6.14 16.60 -12.47
CA PHE A 16 -5.76 15.66 -11.42
C PHE A 16 -6.26 14.28 -11.81
N LYS A 17 -5.36 13.44 -12.33
CA LYS A 17 -5.64 12.08 -12.74
C LYS A 17 -5.08 11.11 -11.68
N PRO A 18 -5.91 10.58 -10.76
CA PRO A 18 -5.45 9.64 -9.76
C PRO A 18 -4.94 8.36 -10.40
N THR A 19 -3.86 7.82 -9.85
CA THR A 19 -3.36 6.48 -10.17
C THR A 19 -4.34 5.44 -9.63
N PHE A 20 -4.84 4.58 -10.51
CA PHE A 20 -6.00 3.74 -10.18
C PHE A 20 -5.79 2.86 -8.94
N TYR A 21 -4.64 2.21 -8.77
CA TYR A 21 -4.47 1.15 -7.76
C TYR A 21 -4.46 1.66 -6.31
N PHE A 22 -3.39 2.34 -5.88
CA PHE A 22 -3.27 2.78 -4.48
C PHE A 22 -4.19 3.96 -4.12
N ASP A 23 -4.50 4.86 -5.06
CA ASP A 23 -5.35 6.01 -4.76
C ASP A 23 -6.80 5.58 -4.55
N TYR A 24 -7.25 4.52 -5.23
CA TYR A 24 -8.59 3.97 -5.01
C TYR A 24 -8.67 3.18 -3.70
N ILE A 25 -7.64 2.38 -3.36
CA ILE A 25 -7.52 1.73 -2.04
C ILE A 25 -7.59 2.79 -0.94
N TYR A 26 -6.78 3.84 -1.06
CA TYR A 26 -6.77 4.97 -0.14
C TYR A 26 -8.16 5.58 0.03
N PHE A 27 -8.82 5.91 -1.08
CA PHE A 27 -10.14 6.52 -1.06
C PHE A 27 -11.18 5.63 -0.37
N ARG A 28 -11.16 4.31 -0.63
CA ARG A 28 -12.11 3.38 -0.03
C ARG A 28 -11.90 3.19 1.46
N ILE A 29 -10.66 3.01 1.90
CA ILE A 29 -10.33 2.90 3.32
C ILE A 29 -10.67 4.22 4.02
N THR A 30 -10.24 5.35 3.45
CA THR A 30 -10.55 6.66 4.01
C THR A 30 -12.05 6.87 4.15
N LYS A 31 -12.85 6.54 3.12
CA LYS A 31 -14.30 6.66 3.17
C LYS A 31 -14.92 5.81 4.28
N ALA A 32 -14.43 4.59 4.49
CA ALA A 32 -14.90 3.69 5.53
C ALA A 32 -14.54 4.20 6.94
N TYR A 33 -13.34 4.76 7.10
CA TYR A 33 -12.81 5.22 8.39
C TYR A 33 -12.95 6.73 8.64
N PHE A 34 -13.60 7.48 7.73
CA PHE A 34 -13.67 8.95 7.78
C PHE A 34 -14.31 9.47 9.07
N LYS A 35 -15.26 8.70 9.64
CA LYS A 35 -15.92 9.06 10.90
C LYS A 35 -14.95 9.09 12.09
N TRP A 36 -13.94 8.21 12.08
CA TRP A 36 -12.96 8.11 13.16
C TRP A 36 -11.72 8.96 12.91
N ASP A 37 -11.21 8.97 11.67
CA ASP A 37 -9.95 9.64 11.33
C ASP A 37 -10.10 11.12 10.94
N GLY A 38 -11.31 11.53 10.57
CA GLY A 38 -11.58 12.87 10.05
C GLY A 38 -10.72 13.23 8.83
N ARG A 39 -10.09 14.41 8.86
CA ARG A 39 -9.27 14.93 7.76
C ARG A 39 -7.83 14.39 7.75
N THR A 40 -7.36 13.83 8.86
CA THR A 40 -5.99 13.34 9.02
C THR A 40 -5.78 11.97 8.37
N VAL A 41 -6.86 11.18 8.22
CA VAL A 41 -6.94 10.00 7.33
C VAL A 41 -5.79 9.00 7.52
N ALA A 42 -5.30 8.90 8.76
CA ALA A 42 -4.09 8.18 9.14
C ALA A 42 -4.21 6.67 8.89
N THR A 43 -5.37 6.07 9.16
CA THR A 43 -5.62 4.64 8.99
C THR A 43 -5.41 4.21 7.54
N ALA A 44 -5.89 5.01 6.58
CA ALA A 44 -5.72 4.69 5.16
C ALA A 44 -4.26 4.78 4.70
N ILE A 45 -3.51 5.76 5.21
CA ILE A 45 -2.08 5.92 4.93
C ILE A 45 -1.29 4.73 5.47
N ILE A 46 -1.56 4.34 6.73
CA ILE A 46 -0.93 3.19 7.38
C ILE A 46 -1.26 1.90 6.65
N ALA A 47 -2.52 1.68 6.27
CA ALA A 47 -2.93 0.47 5.55
C ALA A 47 -2.20 0.30 4.21
N ILE A 48 -2.02 1.39 3.45
CA ILE A 48 -1.26 1.36 2.19
C ILE A 48 0.21 1.09 2.44
N MET A 49 0.81 1.76 3.43
CA MET A 49 2.19 1.51 3.83
C MET A 49 2.40 0.04 4.19
N MET A 50 1.53 -0.53 5.03
CA MET A 50 1.59 -1.96 5.42
C MET A 50 1.50 -2.87 4.20
N THR A 51 0.58 -2.59 3.28
CA THR A 51 0.41 -3.37 2.04
C THR A 51 1.67 -3.32 1.16
N GLN A 52 2.25 -2.13 0.97
CA GLN A 52 3.48 -1.95 0.20
C GLN A 52 4.67 -2.67 0.83
N ILE A 53 4.81 -2.59 2.15
CA ILE A 53 5.87 -3.29 2.88
C ILE A 53 5.71 -4.81 2.79
N LEU A 54 4.50 -5.34 2.90
CA LEU A 54 4.26 -6.77 2.72
C LEU A 54 4.61 -7.23 1.29
N ILE A 55 4.30 -6.45 0.27
CA ILE A 55 4.68 -6.76 -1.12
C ILE A 55 6.21 -6.79 -1.24
N ILE A 56 6.92 -5.78 -0.71
CA ILE A 56 8.39 -5.72 -0.74
C ILE A 56 9.01 -6.92 -0.01
N ILE A 57 8.49 -7.26 1.18
CA ILE A 57 8.96 -8.41 1.96
C ILE A 57 8.74 -9.71 1.18
N ASN A 58 7.55 -9.92 0.60
CA ASN A 58 7.27 -11.12 -0.20
C ASN A 58 8.23 -11.26 -1.38
N LEU A 59 8.50 -10.17 -2.09
CA LEU A 59 9.48 -10.15 -3.19
C LEU A 59 10.91 -10.42 -2.68
N ALA A 60 11.32 -9.79 -1.59
CA ALA A 60 12.64 -9.98 -1.00
C ALA A 60 12.85 -11.43 -0.54
N VAL A 61 11.84 -12.04 0.07
CA VAL A 61 11.86 -13.46 0.48
C VAL A 61 11.97 -14.38 -0.75
N LEU A 62 11.17 -14.12 -1.78
CA LEU A 62 11.22 -14.90 -3.03
C LEU A 62 12.61 -14.83 -3.68
N ILE A 63 13.15 -13.61 -3.85
CA ILE A 63 14.49 -13.40 -4.42
C ILE A 63 15.54 -14.09 -3.54
N SER A 64 15.47 -13.94 -2.22
CA SER A 64 16.43 -14.56 -1.31
C SER A 64 16.44 -16.09 -1.46
N LYS A 65 15.27 -16.73 -1.62
CA LYS A 65 15.16 -18.17 -1.87
C LYS A 65 15.81 -18.60 -3.18
N LEU A 66 15.73 -17.76 -4.22
CA LEU A 66 16.24 -18.11 -5.55
C LEU A 66 17.77 -18.03 -5.63
N PHE A 67 18.40 -17.15 -4.86
CA PHE A 67 19.82 -16.85 -4.99
C PHE A 67 20.71 -17.28 -3.82
N TYR A 68 20.15 -17.54 -2.64
CA TYR A 68 20.94 -17.80 -1.43
C TYR A 68 20.54 -19.11 -0.76
N THR A 69 21.53 -19.76 -0.16
CA THR A 69 21.33 -20.90 0.73
C THR A 69 20.75 -20.45 2.08
N ARG A 70 20.21 -21.41 2.85
CA ARG A 70 19.62 -21.11 4.16
C ARG A 70 20.62 -20.52 5.16
N GLU A 71 21.87 -20.97 5.11
CA GLU A 71 22.94 -20.48 6.00
C GLU A 71 23.31 -19.02 5.66
N GLU A 72 23.39 -18.68 4.38
CA GLU A 72 23.61 -17.31 3.91
C GLU A 72 22.45 -16.39 4.27
N ILE A 73 21.19 -16.83 4.10
CA ILE A 73 20.03 -16.02 4.48
C ILE A 73 20.08 -15.67 5.99
N ASN A 74 20.47 -16.63 6.83
CA ASN A 74 20.56 -16.42 8.26
C ASN A 74 21.62 -15.37 8.64
N SER A 75 22.74 -15.29 7.92
CA SER A 75 23.77 -14.28 8.19
C SER A 75 23.30 -12.85 7.87
N TYR A 76 22.40 -12.69 6.89
CA TYR A 76 21.83 -11.39 6.51
C TYR A 76 20.60 -10.94 7.32
N LEU A 77 20.09 -11.74 8.26
CA LEU A 77 18.86 -11.44 9.02
C LEU A 77 18.93 -10.13 9.81
N SER A 78 20.10 -9.79 10.36
CA SER A 78 20.27 -8.54 11.12
C SER A 78 20.23 -7.31 10.21
N LEU A 79 20.95 -7.37 9.09
CA LEU A 79 21.00 -6.31 8.10
C LEU A 79 19.62 -6.08 7.46
N SER A 80 18.90 -7.16 7.13
CA SER A 80 17.59 -7.08 6.50
C SER A 80 16.54 -6.40 7.38
N LYS A 81 16.55 -6.63 8.69
CA LYS A 81 15.66 -5.92 9.64
C LYS A 81 15.85 -4.41 9.59
N THR A 82 17.10 -3.95 9.63
CA THR A 82 17.43 -2.51 9.59
C THR A 82 16.99 -1.90 8.26
N THR A 83 17.26 -2.59 7.14
CA THR A 83 16.82 -2.15 5.81
C THR A 83 15.30 -2.06 5.69
N ILE A 84 14.55 -3.01 6.25
CA ILE A 84 13.07 -2.99 6.25
C ILE A 84 12.54 -1.80 7.06
N ILE A 85 13.12 -1.51 8.23
CA ILE A 85 12.70 -0.37 9.07
C ILE A 85 12.91 0.94 8.31
N ILE A 86 14.11 1.16 7.76
CA ILE A 86 14.43 2.37 6.99
C ILE A 86 13.49 2.52 5.79
N THR A 87 13.28 1.43 5.04
CA THR A 87 12.36 1.41 3.89
C THR A 87 10.92 1.73 4.30
N SER A 88 10.46 1.20 5.43
CA SER A 88 9.13 1.49 5.99
C SER A 88 8.96 2.96 6.34
N PHE A 89 9.96 3.58 6.96
CA PHE A 89 9.94 5.03 7.24
C PHE A 89 9.89 5.87 5.97
N ILE A 90 10.69 5.53 4.95
CA ILE A 90 10.69 6.24 3.66
C ILE A 90 9.30 6.15 3.00
N ILE A 91 8.71 4.95 2.96
CA ILE A 91 7.38 4.72 2.38
C ILE A 91 6.29 5.46 3.17
N LEU A 92 6.38 5.48 4.50
CA LEU A 92 5.45 6.21 5.35
C LEU A 92 5.48 7.72 5.03
N ILE A 93 6.67 8.31 4.99
CA ILE A 93 6.85 9.74 4.67
C ILE A 93 6.32 10.05 3.27
N TYR A 94 6.64 9.20 2.28
CA TYR A 94 6.15 9.34 0.91
C TYR A 94 4.62 9.29 0.85
N ASN A 95 3.99 8.27 1.46
CA ASN A 95 2.54 8.12 1.47
C ASN A 95 1.85 9.25 2.23
N TYR A 96 2.43 9.70 3.36
CA TYR A 96 1.91 10.83 4.11
C TYR A 96 1.87 12.09 3.24
N ARG A 97 2.99 12.43 2.58
CA ARG A 97 3.05 13.60 1.68
C ARG A 97 2.10 13.47 0.49
N LYS A 98 1.93 12.27 -0.06
CA LYS A 98 1.06 12.03 -1.22
C LYS A 98 -0.43 12.12 -0.86
N TYR A 99 -0.83 11.57 0.28
CA TYR A 99 -2.24 11.32 0.58
C TYR A 99 -2.87 12.29 1.57
N ASN A 100 -2.10 12.90 2.46
CA ASN A 100 -2.63 13.81 3.47
C ASN A 100 -3.48 14.94 2.84
N GLY A 101 -4.71 15.11 3.31
CA GLY A 101 -5.65 16.13 2.80
C GLY A 101 -6.23 15.88 1.39
N THR A 102 -5.85 14.82 0.69
CA THR A 102 -6.30 14.58 -0.71
C THR A 102 -7.68 13.92 -0.85
N TYR A 103 -8.32 13.54 0.26
CA TYR A 103 -9.59 12.80 0.26
C TYR A 103 -10.70 13.50 -0.53
N ASN A 104 -10.89 14.82 -0.33
CA ASN A 104 -11.96 15.56 -1.02
C ASN A 104 -11.77 15.55 -2.54
N ARG A 105 -10.52 15.65 -3.00
CA ARG A 105 -10.19 15.61 -4.43
C ARG A 105 -10.53 14.25 -5.04
N LEU A 106 -10.15 13.18 -4.35
CA LEU A 106 -10.47 11.80 -4.75
C LEU A 106 -11.96 11.49 -4.70
N ARG A 107 -12.66 12.00 -3.68
CA ARG A 107 -14.12 11.89 -3.55
C ARG A 107 -14.81 12.55 -4.75
N SER A 108 -14.36 13.71 -5.19
CA SER A 108 -14.91 14.39 -6.37
C SER A 108 -14.71 13.60 -7.66
N TYR A 109 -13.59 12.88 -7.79
CA TYR A 109 -13.30 12.04 -8.95
C TYR A 109 -14.21 10.78 -9.00
N TRP A 110 -14.36 10.06 -7.88
CA TRP A 110 -15.15 8.83 -7.83
C TRP A 110 -16.59 9.00 -7.33
N LYS A 111 -17.13 10.23 -7.31
CA LYS A 111 -18.50 10.50 -6.81
C LYS A 111 -19.58 9.85 -7.69
N ASN A 112 -19.34 9.81 -9.01
CA ASN A 112 -20.32 9.38 -10.02
C ASN A 112 -20.12 7.93 -10.48
N GLU A 113 -19.39 7.13 -9.70
CA GLU A 113 -19.14 5.73 -10.06
C GLU A 113 -20.40 4.88 -9.95
N SER A 114 -20.65 4.07 -10.98
CA SER A 114 -21.81 3.17 -11.05
C SER A 114 -21.75 2.10 -9.95
N LYS A 115 -22.90 1.50 -9.64
CA LYS A 115 -23.00 0.47 -8.59
C LYS A 115 -22.10 -0.73 -8.88
N ASN A 116 -22.07 -1.18 -10.14
CA ASN A 116 -21.30 -2.36 -10.55
C ASN A 116 -19.80 -2.10 -10.48
N GLU A 117 -19.33 -0.95 -10.99
CA GLU A 117 -17.90 -0.57 -10.90
C GLU A 117 -17.45 -0.47 -9.45
N ARG A 118 -18.27 0.11 -8.57
CA ARG A 118 -17.98 0.23 -7.15
C ARG A 118 -17.76 -1.12 -6.49
N ILE A 119 -18.59 -2.11 -6.81
CA ILE A 119 -18.49 -3.47 -6.28
C ILE A 119 -17.21 -4.13 -6.79
N SER A 120 -17.00 -4.17 -8.11
CA SER A 120 -15.84 -4.83 -8.71
C SER A 120 -14.52 -4.25 -8.18
N LYS A 121 -14.41 -2.92 -8.14
CA LYS A 121 -13.21 -2.28 -7.60
C LYS A 121 -13.10 -2.43 -6.08
N GLY A 122 -14.23 -2.49 -5.35
CA GLY A 122 -14.24 -2.79 -3.92
C GLY A 122 -13.67 -4.17 -3.61
N ILE A 123 -14.02 -5.18 -4.40
CA ILE A 123 -13.43 -6.53 -4.32
C ILE A 123 -11.91 -6.46 -4.56
N LEU A 124 -11.46 -5.69 -5.56
CA LEU A 124 -10.03 -5.51 -5.80
C LEU A 124 -9.29 -4.89 -4.60
N VAL A 125 -9.91 -3.95 -3.87
CA VAL A 125 -9.33 -3.39 -2.64
C VAL A 125 -9.16 -4.49 -1.59
N ILE A 126 -10.20 -5.29 -1.35
CA ILE A 126 -10.15 -6.38 -0.36
C ILE A 126 -9.07 -7.40 -0.74
N LEU A 127 -9.03 -7.84 -2.00
CA LEU A 127 -8.02 -8.77 -2.49
C LEU A 127 -6.61 -8.19 -2.33
N SER A 128 -6.42 -6.90 -2.64
CA SER A 128 -5.12 -6.24 -2.51
C SER A 128 -4.61 -6.17 -1.07
N LEU A 129 -5.52 -6.08 -0.10
CA LEU A 129 -5.16 -6.11 1.32
C LEU A 129 -4.87 -7.53 1.80
N ILE A 130 -5.61 -8.55 1.32
CA ILE A 130 -5.52 -9.93 1.83
C ILE A 130 -4.38 -10.71 1.17
N ILE A 131 -4.16 -10.58 -0.14
CA ILE A 131 -3.19 -11.38 -0.91
C ILE A 131 -1.78 -11.33 -0.32
N PRO A 132 -1.21 -10.16 0.05
CA PRO A 132 0.14 -10.11 0.61
C PRO A 132 0.29 -10.89 1.92
N TRP A 133 -0.77 -10.97 2.73
CA TRP A 133 -0.76 -11.79 3.96
C TRP A 133 -0.80 -13.29 3.64
N ILE A 134 -1.64 -13.70 2.69
CA ILE A 134 -1.71 -15.10 2.27
C ILE A 134 -0.34 -15.56 1.80
N LEU A 135 0.32 -14.79 0.92
CA LEU A 135 1.66 -15.11 0.42
C LEU A 135 2.69 -15.24 1.54
N LEU A 136 2.68 -14.31 2.50
CA LEU A 136 3.61 -14.34 3.63
C LEU A 136 3.42 -15.60 4.48
N ILE A 137 2.17 -15.96 4.78
CA ILE A 137 1.83 -17.17 5.55
C ILE A 137 2.23 -18.43 4.77
N SER A 138 1.93 -18.50 3.48
CA SER A 138 2.30 -19.61 2.61
C SER A 138 3.82 -19.81 2.56
N PHE A 139 4.60 -18.73 2.49
CA PHE A 139 6.05 -18.85 2.57
C PHE A 139 6.51 -19.40 3.92
N GLY A 140 5.95 -18.93 5.02
CA GLY A 140 6.27 -19.44 6.36
C GLY A 140 6.00 -20.94 6.53
N THR A 141 4.88 -21.45 5.99
CA THR A 141 4.53 -22.88 6.10
C THR A 141 5.37 -23.76 5.17
N LEU A 142 5.58 -23.33 3.93
CA LEU A 142 6.37 -24.08 2.95
C LEU A 142 7.84 -24.20 3.40
N PHE A 143 8.44 -23.14 3.91
CA PHE A 143 9.84 -23.17 4.36
C PHE A 143 10.07 -24.05 5.59
N LYS A 144 9.08 -24.14 6.48
CA LYS A 144 9.17 -25.06 7.62
C LYS A 144 9.21 -26.52 7.15
N SER A 145 8.43 -26.86 6.12
CA SER A 145 8.42 -28.20 5.52
C SER A 145 9.78 -28.54 4.90
N ASP A 146 10.35 -27.63 4.09
CA ASP A 146 11.65 -27.84 3.44
C ASP A 146 12.75 -28.12 4.48
N ALA A 147 12.71 -27.44 5.64
CA ALA A 147 13.68 -27.66 6.72
C ALA A 147 13.54 -29.04 7.38
N TYR A 148 12.32 -29.52 7.60
CA TYR A 148 12.05 -30.80 8.25
C TYR A 148 12.55 -31.98 7.40
N TRP A 149 12.23 -32.00 6.11
CA TRP A 149 12.65 -33.07 5.20
C TRP A 149 14.17 -33.18 5.07
N ASN A 150 14.88 -32.05 5.08
CA ASN A 150 16.34 -32.03 5.03
C ASN A 150 17.01 -32.59 6.30
N MET A 151 16.32 -32.60 7.45
CA MET A 151 16.86 -33.19 8.69
C MET A 151 16.67 -34.71 8.75
N LEU A 152 15.60 -35.25 8.16
CA LEU A 152 15.35 -36.70 8.15
C LEU A 152 16.23 -37.47 7.15
N ASN A 153 16.74 -36.79 6.12
CA ASN A 153 17.54 -37.39 5.05
C ASN A 153 19.07 -37.21 5.24
N ARG A 154 19.51 -36.74 6.41
CA ARG A 154 20.92 -36.65 6.82
C ARG A 154 21.20 -37.68 7.91
#